data_AF-A0A368GTK3-F1
#
_entry.id   AF-A0A368GTK3-F1
#
_cell.length_a   1.000
_cell.length_b   1.000
_cell.length_c   1.000
_cell.angle_alpha   90.00
_cell.angle_beta   90.00
_cell.angle_gamma   90.00
#
_symmetry.space_group_name_H-M   'P 1'
#
loop_
_entity.id
_entity.type
_entity.pdbx_description
1 polymer ?
#
loop_
_entity_poly.entity_id
_entity_poly.type
_entity_poly.pdbx_seq_one_letter_code
_entity_poly.pdbx_strand_id
1 'polypeptide(L)'
;MLSCTTSSEYEWLLNTQMRIKTGSMESSVLKVVDKDVFEFYPRCEPISVEIMGDAVATVKFELRILNKLIEPLPTFKNGNLTIRFDDGSSIQVYRHLLALYSPYIKKCTENSTVTYVEDFPKDAFIELLYHIYPTLRPIYCNIRDFAKAAIAFQATPLIYLLSKHLVEFNTRAMSLEQKLHAALDFELCPAIEELVYRAAQDGVWSHLIKLGFEPETFFGPEVYKKVVCPAIVAGRQNEYGTPLIPSPYQQPDFFSEEVYKTSV
;
A
#
# COMPACT_ATOMS: atom_id res chain seq x y z
N MET A 1 23.01 -8.31 1.89
CA MET A 1 21.71 -7.73 1.53
C MET A 1 21.31 -8.36 0.20
N LEU A 2 20.37 -9.30 0.20
CA LEU A 2 19.82 -9.89 -1.04
C LEU A 2 18.76 -8.92 -1.55
N SER A 3 19.04 -8.21 -2.64
CA SER A 3 18.05 -7.38 -3.34
C SER A 3 17.61 -8.11 -4.59
N CYS A 4 16.34 -8.51 -4.66
CA CYS A 4 15.73 -8.99 -5.90
C CYS A 4 15.17 -7.75 -6.61
N THR A 5 15.85 -7.29 -7.67
CA THR A 5 15.35 -6.19 -8.51
C THR A 5 14.25 -6.71 -9.42
N THR A 6 13.06 -6.12 -9.34
CA THR A 6 11.96 -6.36 -10.27
C THR A 6 12.28 -5.71 -11.63
N SER A 7 11.82 -6.31 -12.71
CA SER A 7 11.82 -5.66 -14.02
C SER A 7 10.64 -4.70 -14.11
N SER A 8 10.74 -3.67 -14.94
CA SER A 8 9.64 -2.75 -15.22
C SER A 8 8.49 -3.38 -16.02
N GLU A 9 8.66 -4.57 -16.59
CA GLU A 9 7.73 -5.17 -17.55
C GLU A 9 6.97 -6.38 -17.01
N TYR A 10 7.44 -6.98 -15.91
CA TYR A 10 6.85 -8.17 -15.32
C TYR A 10 7.01 -8.18 -13.80
N GLU A 11 6.01 -8.75 -13.15
CA GLU A 11 6.04 -9.05 -11.73
C GLU A 11 6.23 -10.54 -11.51
N TRP A 12 6.72 -10.93 -10.33
CA TRP A 12 7.06 -12.31 -10.03
C TRP A 12 6.47 -12.77 -8.71
N LEU A 13 6.16 -14.05 -8.64
CA LEU A 13 5.79 -14.75 -7.42
C LEU A 13 6.54 -16.09 -7.39
N LEU A 14 7.21 -16.36 -6.28
CA LEU A 14 7.91 -17.59 -5.99
C LEU A 14 7.19 -18.30 -4.86
N ASN A 15 6.74 -19.52 -5.13
CA ASN A 15 6.28 -20.41 -4.07
C ASN A 15 7.47 -21.31 -3.69
N THR A 16 7.88 -21.27 -2.43
CA THR A 16 9.11 -21.89 -1.97
C THR A 16 8.86 -22.74 -0.74
N GLN A 17 9.52 -23.88 -0.65
CA GLN A 17 9.66 -24.62 0.59
C GLN A 17 10.87 -24.10 1.34
N MET A 18 10.69 -23.58 2.55
CA MET A 18 11.77 -23.17 3.44
C MET A 18 11.92 -24.20 4.56
N ARG A 19 13.17 -24.60 4.85
CA ARG A 19 13.53 -25.39 6.03
C ARG A 19 14.42 -24.55 6.93
N ILE A 20 14.03 -24.45 8.19
CA ILE A 20 14.79 -23.74 9.21
C ILE A 20 15.56 -24.80 10.00
N LYS A 21 16.89 -24.64 10.04
CA LYS A 21 17.77 -25.51 10.83
C LYS A 21 18.49 -24.71 11.89
N THR A 22 18.67 -25.29 13.07
CA THR A 22 19.45 -24.70 14.15
C THR A 22 20.60 -25.60 14.57
N GLY A 23 21.67 -24.99 15.08
CA GLY A 23 22.81 -25.65 15.69
C GLY A 23 23.19 -24.99 17.01
N SER A 24 23.74 -25.78 17.93
CA SER A 24 24.37 -25.29 19.16
C SER A 24 25.88 -25.13 18.95
N MET A 25 26.57 -24.39 19.84
CA MET A 25 28.02 -24.17 19.72
C MET A 25 28.84 -25.46 19.70
N GLU A 26 28.35 -26.50 20.37
CA GLU A 26 29.05 -27.79 20.53
C GLU A 26 28.74 -28.79 19.40
N SER A 27 27.77 -28.49 18.52
CA SER A 27 27.30 -29.43 17.50
C SER A 27 27.55 -28.89 16.10
N SER A 28 28.35 -29.62 15.31
CA SER A 28 28.53 -29.36 13.87
C SER A 28 27.30 -29.77 13.03
N VAL A 29 26.37 -30.53 13.61
CA VAL A 29 25.16 -31.00 12.93
C VAL A 29 24.01 -30.02 13.19
N LEU A 30 23.45 -29.48 12.11
CA LEU A 30 22.26 -28.64 12.13
C LEU A 30 21.00 -29.51 12.11
N LYS A 31 20.09 -29.30 13.07
CA LYS A 31 18.81 -29.99 13.15
C LYS A 31 17.73 -29.15 12.48
N VAL A 32 16.89 -29.77 11.66
CA VAL A 32 15.68 -29.10 11.14
C VAL A 32 14.72 -28.92 12.31
N VAL A 33 14.38 -27.67 12.60
CA VAL A 33 13.42 -27.32 13.66
C VAL A 33 12.07 -26.94 13.09
N ASP A 34 12.03 -26.46 11.84
CA ASP A 34 10.80 -26.08 11.18
C ASP A 34 10.89 -26.25 9.66
N LYS A 35 9.75 -26.43 9.01
CA LYS A 35 9.60 -26.45 7.56
C LYS A 35 8.20 -25.96 7.20
N ASP A 36 8.13 -25.05 6.23
CA ASP A 36 6.84 -24.62 5.67
C ASP A 36 6.99 -24.15 4.22
N VAL A 37 5.86 -23.83 3.61
CA VAL A 37 5.75 -23.28 2.27
C VAL A 37 5.43 -21.79 2.35
N PHE A 38 6.26 -20.97 1.74
CA PHE A 38 6.17 -19.53 1.76
C PHE A 38 6.03 -18.98 0.33
N GLU A 39 5.17 -17.99 0.19
CA GLU A 39 5.06 -17.18 -1.01
C GLU A 39 5.94 -15.94 -0.87
N PHE A 40 6.92 -15.84 -1.76
CA PHE A 40 7.73 -14.65 -1.93
C PHE A 40 7.27 -13.92 -3.17
N TYR A 41 6.87 -12.68 -3.01
CA TYR A 41 6.60 -11.77 -4.10
C TYR A 41 6.83 -10.36 -3.59
N PRO A 42 7.01 -9.36 -4.45
CA PRO A 42 7.35 -8.01 -4.00
C PRO A 42 6.35 -7.37 -2.99
N ARG A 43 5.10 -7.84 -2.90
CA ARG A 43 4.11 -7.39 -1.90
C ARG A 43 4.06 -8.26 -0.62
N CYS A 44 4.82 -9.35 -0.51
CA CYS A 44 4.72 -10.25 0.65
C CYS A 44 5.23 -9.56 1.93
N GLU A 45 4.58 -9.83 3.06
CA GLU A 45 5.07 -9.38 4.36
C GLU A 45 6.41 -10.05 4.70
N PRO A 46 7.29 -9.39 5.47
CA PRO A 46 8.52 -10.01 5.95
C PRO A 46 8.21 -11.27 6.78
N ILE A 47 9.00 -12.32 6.59
CA ILE A 47 8.93 -13.49 7.46
C ILE A 47 9.67 -13.18 8.77
N SER A 48 8.93 -13.16 9.87
CA SER A 48 9.50 -13.01 11.22
C SER A 48 9.87 -14.36 11.80
N VAL A 49 11.10 -14.47 12.33
CA VAL A 49 11.59 -15.69 12.98
C VAL A 49 12.13 -15.30 14.36
N GLU A 50 11.52 -15.85 15.40
CA GLU A 50 11.94 -15.62 16.78
C GLU A 50 12.80 -16.78 17.31
N ILE A 51 13.94 -16.45 17.90
CA ILE A 51 14.86 -17.40 18.50
C ILE A 51 14.74 -17.27 20.02
N MET A 52 14.09 -18.23 20.67
CA MET A 52 13.84 -18.19 22.12
C MET A 52 14.86 -18.96 22.96
N GLY A 53 15.80 -19.68 22.33
CA GLY A 53 16.73 -20.57 23.03
C GLY A 53 18.16 -20.04 23.05
N ASP A 54 18.71 -19.83 24.25
CA ASP A 54 20.10 -19.37 24.46
C ASP A 54 21.16 -20.34 23.92
N ALA A 55 20.78 -21.60 23.74
CA ALA A 55 21.63 -22.64 23.18
C ALA A 55 21.75 -22.58 21.64
N VAL A 56 20.97 -21.75 20.96
CA VAL A 56 21.00 -21.62 19.50
C VAL A 56 22.16 -20.71 19.10
N ALA A 57 23.21 -21.31 18.54
CA ALA A 57 24.39 -20.61 18.07
C ALA A 57 24.36 -20.31 16.56
N THR A 58 23.60 -21.09 15.78
CA THR A 58 23.53 -20.94 14.33
C THR A 58 22.12 -21.23 13.85
N VAL A 59 21.64 -20.40 12.92
CA VAL A 59 20.39 -20.61 12.18
C VAL A 59 20.72 -20.67 10.69
N LYS A 60 20.19 -21.68 10.00
CA LYS A 60 20.34 -21.85 8.55
C LYS A 60 18.96 -21.97 7.92
N PHE A 61 18.72 -21.14 6.92
CA PHE A 61 17.54 -21.21 6.06
C PHE A 61 17.91 -21.93 4.76
N GLU A 62 17.23 -23.04 4.47
CA GLU A 62 17.36 -23.75 3.19
C GLU A 62 16.06 -23.54 2.39
N LEU A 63 16.18 -22.86 1.25
CA LEU A 63 15.06 -22.53 0.37
C LEU A 63 15.11 -23.43 -0.87
N ARG A 64 13.98 -24.05 -1.20
CA ARG A 64 13.76 -24.76 -2.46
C ARG A 64 12.58 -24.12 -3.18
N ILE A 65 12.79 -23.60 -4.37
CA ILE A 65 11.71 -23.07 -5.21
C ILE A 65 10.85 -24.25 -5.68
N LEU A 66 9.55 -24.19 -5.39
CA LEU A 66 8.56 -25.18 -5.83
C LEU A 66 7.91 -24.73 -7.14
N ASN A 67 7.54 -23.45 -7.21
CA ASN A 67 6.92 -22.86 -8.38
C ASN A 67 7.39 -21.40 -8.58
N LYS A 68 7.37 -20.95 -9.83
CA LYS A 68 7.67 -19.58 -10.24
C LYS A 68 6.59 -19.10 -11.21
N LEU A 69 5.91 -18.02 -10.84
CA LEU A 69 5.02 -17.27 -11.70
C LEU A 69 5.74 -15.99 -12.14
N ILE A 70 5.66 -15.69 -13.44
CA ILE A 70 6.08 -14.41 -14.02
C ILE A 70 4.87 -13.86 -14.75
N GLU A 71 4.36 -12.73 -14.30
CA GLU A 71 3.17 -12.09 -14.85
C GLU A 71 3.58 -10.82 -15.58
N PRO A 72 3.38 -10.73 -16.91
CA PRO A 72 3.61 -9.50 -17.64
C PRO A 72 2.59 -8.45 -17.24
N LEU A 73 3.01 -7.20 -17.15
CA LEU A 73 2.09 -6.10 -16.85
C LEU A 73 1.06 -5.91 -17.99
N PRO A 74 -0.19 -5.51 -17.66
CA PRO A 74 -1.22 -5.27 -18.65
C PRO A 74 -0.79 -4.23 -19.70
N THR A 75 -1.00 -4.54 -20.98
CA THR A 75 -0.70 -3.60 -22.09
C THR A 75 -1.88 -2.67 -22.43
N PHE A 76 -3.01 -2.80 -21.71
CA PHE A 76 -4.22 -2.00 -21.88
C PHE A 76 -4.71 -1.90 -23.34
N LYS A 77 -4.78 -3.04 -24.03
CA LYS A 77 -5.28 -3.13 -25.42
C LYS A 77 -6.76 -3.52 -25.52
N ASN A 78 -7.37 -3.91 -24.41
CA ASN A 78 -8.74 -4.42 -24.37
C ASN A 78 -9.55 -3.64 -23.33
N GLY A 79 -10.73 -3.14 -23.73
CA GLY A 79 -11.61 -2.40 -22.84
C GLY A 79 -12.81 -1.79 -23.56
N ASN A 80 -13.73 -1.20 -22.80
CA ASN A 80 -14.91 -0.51 -23.32
C ASN A 80 -14.80 1.03 -23.24
N LEU A 81 -13.67 1.53 -22.73
CA LEU A 81 -13.33 2.95 -22.68
C LEU A 81 -11.95 3.15 -23.30
N THR A 82 -11.84 4.10 -24.24
CA THR A 82 -10.55 4.54 -24.77
C THR A 82 -10.09 5.78 -24.02
N ILE A 83 -8.87 5.76 -23.50
CA ILE A 83 -8.23 6.92 -22.88
C ILE A 83 -7.18 7.44 -23.85
N ARG A 84 -7.23 8.74 -24.14
CA ARG A 84 -6.25 9.46 -24.98
C ARG A 84 -5.40 10.38 -24.12
N PHE A 85 -4.11 10.43 -24.41
CA PHE A 85 -3.13 11.28 -23.74
C PHE A 85 -2.61 12.36 -24.69
N ASP A 86 -1.95 13.38 -24.13
CA ASP A 86 -1.42 14.53 -24.89
C ASP A 86 -0.33 14.15 -25.91
N ASP A 87 0.37 13.04 -25.69
CA ASP A 87 1.34 12.47 -26.64
C ASP A 87 0.68 11.84 -27.89
N GLY A 88 -0.66 11.90 -27.99
CA GLY A 88 -1.45 11.29 -29.06
C GLY A 88 -1.63 9.79 -28.92
N SER A 89 -1.03 9.16 -27.89
CA SER A 89 -1.21 7.74 -27.63
C SER A 89 -2.58 7.46 -27.01
N SER A 90 -3.00 6.19 -27.08
CA SER A 90 -4.24 5.75 -26.47
C SER A 90 -4.14 4.35 -25.90
N ILE A 91 -4.95 4.11 -24.87
CA ILE A 91 -5.12 2.81 -24.24
C ILE A 91 -6.61 2.48 -24.15
N GLN A 92 -6.91 1.18 -24.04
CA GLN A 92 -8.26 0.68 -23.80
C GLN A 92 -8.34 0.02 -22.44
N VAL A 93 -9.33 0.44 -21.66
CA VAL A 93 -9.54 0.03 -20.27
C VAL A 93 -11.00 -0.28 -20.00
N TYR A 94 -11.26 -1.00 -18.92
CA TYR A 94 -12.62 -1.31 -18.49
C TYR A 94 -13.15 -0.20 -17.59
N ARG A 95 -14.14 0.55 -18.09
CA ARG A 95 -14.77 1.67 -17.35
C ARG A 95 -15.27 1.25 -15.97
N HIS A 96 -15.85 0.05 -15.87
CA HIS A 96 -16.41 -0.45 -14.62
C HIS A 96 -15.33 -0.61 -13.54
N LEU A 97 -14.11 -1.06 -13.89
CA LEU A 97 -13.01 -1.17 -12.94
C LEU A 97 -12.58 0.21 -12.43
N LEU A 98 -12.42 1.18 -13.33
CA LEU A 98 -12.06 2.55 -12.90
C LEU A 98 -13.12 3.15 -11.98
N ALA A 99 -14.40 2.92 -12.29
CA ALA A 99 -15.52 3.43 -11.53
C ALA A 99 -15.63 2.84 -10.10
N LEU A 100 -15.09 1.62 -9.87
CA LEU A 100 -15.01 1.03 -8.53
C LEU A 100 -14.03 1.79 -7.64
N TYR A 101 -12.91 2.25 -8.21
CA TYR A 101 -11.86 2.91 -7.44
C TYR A 101 -12.01 4.43 -7.40
N SER A 102 -12.65 5.04 -8.39
CA SER A 102 -12.80 6.48 -8.49
C SER A 102 -14.23 6.90 -8.89
N PRO A 103 -15.01 7.46 -7.95
CA PRO A 103 -16.27 8.12 -8.26
C PRO A 103 -16.10 9.31 -9.21
N TYR A 104 -14.93 9.96 -9.18
CA TYR A 104 -14.58 11.06 -10.08
C TYR A 104 -14.47 10.55 -11.53
N ILE A 105 -13.66 9.52 -11.79
CA ILE A 105 -13.54 8.92 -13.13
C ILE A 105 -14.89 8.39 -13.59
N LYS A 106 -15.69 7.79 -12.70
CA LYS A 106 -17.05 7.34 -13.04
C LYS A 106 -17.89 8.47 -13.64
N LYS A 107 -17.89 9.66 -13.02
CA LYS A 107 -18.61 10.84 -13.51
C LYS A 107 -18.01 11.37 -14.82
N CYS A 108 -16.69 11.47 -14.92
CA CYS A 108 -16.01 11.97 -16.12
C CYS A 108 -16.15 11.07 -17.35
N THR A 109 -16.40 9.77 -17.14
CA THR A 109 -16.53 8.77 -18.21
C THR A 109 -17.97 8.33 -18.45
N GLU A 110 -18.93 8.95 -17.75
CA GLU A 110 -20.35 8.63 -17.86
C GLU A 110 -20.82 8.88 -19.30
N ASN A 111 -21.36 7.85 -19.95
CA ASN A 111 -21.81 7.86 -21.35
C ASN A 111 -20.73 8.12 -22.42
N SER A 112 -19.45 8.25 -22.07
CA SER A 112 -18.38 8.48 -23.06
C SER A 112 -17.59 7.22 -23.39
N THR A 113 -17.44 6.89 -24.67
CA THR A 113 -16.56 5.82 -25.15
C THR A 113 -15.10 6.25 -25.24
N VAL A 114 -14.82 7.56 -25.25
CA VAL A 114 -13.48 8.13 -25.33
C VAL A 114 -13.33 9.26 -24.31
N THR A 115 -12.31 9.18 -23.47
CA THR A 115 -11.98 10.21 -22.49
C THR A 115 -10.54 10.67 -22.68
N TYR A 116 -10.30 11.94 -22.43
CA TYR A 116 -8.99 12.56 -22.55
C TYR A 116 -8.42 12.77 -21.15
N VAL A 117 -7.15 12.42 -20.98
CA VAL A 117 -6.35 12.75 -19.81
C VAL A 117 -5.37 13.80 -20.27
N GLU A 118 -5.77 15.06 -20.09
CA GLU A 118 -5.01 16.25 -20.48
C GLU A 118 -4.17 16.75 -19.30
N ASP A 119 -2.99 17.30 -19.61
CA ASP A 119 -2.06 17.92 -18.64
C ASP A 119 -1.64 16.99 -17.49
N PHE A 120 -1.64 15.68 -17.71
CA PHE A 120 -1.27 14.69 -16.70
C PHE A 120 -0.23 13.68 -17.22
N PRO A 121 0.82 13.36 -16.43
CA PRO A 121 1.84 12.39 -16.86
C PRO A 121 1.23 11.01 -17.11
N LYS A 122 1.35 10.54 -18.36
CA LYS A 122 0.87 9.23 -18.78
C LYS A 122 1.39 8.09 -17.90
N ASP A 123 2.69 8.07 -17.59
CA ASP A 123 3.29 6.99 -16.80
C ASP A 123 2.70 6.90 -15.39
N ALA A 124 2.35 8.05 -14.78
CA ALA A 124 1.67 8.07 -13.49
C ALA A 124 0.24 7.54 -13.59
N PHE A 125 -0.46 7.84 -14.68
CA PHE A 125 -1.78 7.28 -14.94
C PHE A 125 -1.72 5.76 -15.16
N ILE A 126 -0.72 5.28 -15.89
CA ILE A 126 -0.49 3.85 -16.12
C ILE A 126 -0.17 3.13 -14.80
N GLU A 127 0.64 3.72 -13.92
CA GLU A 127 0.92 3.14 -12.60
C GLU A 127 -0.36 3.02 -11.76
N LEU A 128 -1.23 4.02 -11.77
CA LEU A 128 -2.56 3.93 -11.16
C LEU A 128 -3.35 2.74 -11.70
N LEU A 129 -3.34 2.51 -13.01
CA LEU A 129 -4.03 1.37 -13.62
C LEU A 129 -3.45 0.03 -13.18
N TYR A 130 -2.14 -0.09 -13.00
CA TYR A 130 -1.55 -1.32 -12.47
C TYR A 130 -2.04 -1.66 -11.07
N HIS A 131 -2.44 -0.66 -10.28
CA HIS A 131 -3.03 -0.86 -8.96
C HIS A 131 -4.56 -1.04 -8.97
N ILE A 132 -5.27 -0.55 -10.00
CA ILE A 132 -6.70 -0.82 -10.21
C ILE A 132 -6.92 -2.24 -10.73
N TYR A 133 -6.09 -2.68 -11.67
CA TYR A 133 -6.09 -4.04 -12.17
C TYR A 133 -5.42 -4.98 -11.15
N PRO A 134 -5.86 -6.24 -11.02
CA PRO A 134 -5.37 -7.16 -10.01
C PRO A 134 -3.96 -7.70 -10.34
N THR A 135 -2.98 -6.81 -10.41
CA THR A 135 -1.57 -7.17 -10.68
C THR A 135 -0.79 -7.35 -9.38
N LEU A 136 0.35 -8.03 -9.48
CA LEU A 136 1.32 -8.20 -8.37
C LEU A 136 2.17 -6.94 -8.10
N ARG A 137 1.90 -5.81 -8.78
CA ARG A 137 2.70 -4.57 -8.74
C ARG A 137 2.83 -4.01 -7.32
N PRO A 138 4.03 -3.86 -6.74
CA PRO A 138 4.21 -3.30 -5.39
C PRO A 138 3.80 -1.85 -5.27
N ILE A 139 3.17 -1.51 -4.14
CA ILE A 139 2.81 -0.12 -3.81
C ILE A 139 4.03 0.81 -3.83
N TYR A 140 5.20 0.29 -3.41
CA TYR A 140 6.43 1.07 -3.30
C TYR A 140 7.22 1.17 -4.62
N CYS A 141 6.81 0.48 -5.70
CA CYS A 141 7.62 0.43 -6.93
C CYS A 141 7.77 1.81 -7.58
N ASN A 142 6.66 2.54 -7.71
CA ASN A 142 6.65 3.94 -8.11
C ASN A 142 5.66 4.74 -7.26
N ILE A 143 5.92 4.79 -5.95
CA ILE A 143 5.00 5.38 -4.97
C ILE A 143 4.67 6.85 -5.25
N ARG A 144 5.60 7.61 -5.82
CA ARG A 144 5.41 9.05 -6.11
C ARG A 144 4.38 9.24 -7.22
N ASP A 145 4.58 8.59 -8.35
CA ASP A 145 3.67 8.72 -9.49
C ASP A 145 2.32 8.07 -9.17
N PHE A 146 2.34 6.94 -8.44
CA PHE A 146 1.12 6.30 -7.96
C PHE A 146 0.31 7.21 -7.03
N ALA A 147 0.92 7.83 -6.02
CA ALA A 147 0.24 8.75 -5.12
C ALA A 147 -0.32 9.97 -5.86
N LYS A 148 0.48 10.58 -6.74
CA LYS A 148 0.05 11.71 -7.58
C LYS A 148 -1.19 11.37 -8.39
N ALA A 149 -1.21 10.21 -9.04
CA ALA A 149 -2.37 9.78 -9.83
C ALA A 149 -3.57 9.39 -8.96
N ALA A 150 -3.35 8.68 -7.85
CA ALA A 150 -4.43 8.31 -6.95
C ALA A 150 -5.17 9.56 -6.41
N ILE A 151 -4.44 10.62 -6.08
CA ILE A 151 -5.01 11.89 -5.60
C ILE A 151 -5.69 12.66 -6.73
N ALA A 152 -5.00 12.86 -7.86
CA ALA A 152 -5.54 13.62 -8.99
C ALA A 152 -6.87 13.03 -9.50
N PHE A 153 -6.96 11.70 -9.53
CA PHE A 153 -8.16 11.00 -9.96
C PHE A 153 -9.08 10.59 -8.80
N GLN A 154 -8.86 11.05 -7.58
CA GLN A 154 -9.68 10.76 -6.40
C GLN A 154 -9.97 9.26 -6.21
N ALA A 155 -8.96 8.43 -6.39
CA ALA A 155 -9.04 6.99 -6.24
C ALA A 155 -9.02 6.58 -4.76
N THR A 156 -10.08 6.91 -4.01
CA THR A 156 -10.15 6.80 -2.54
C THR A 156 -9.65 5.48 -1.96
N PRO A 157 -10.00 4.30 -2.51
CA PRO A 157 -9.51 3.04 -1.95
C PRO A 157 -8.00 2.84 -2.12
N LEU A 158 -7.39 3.44 -3.16
CA LEU A 158 -5.95 3.41 -3.39
C LEU A 158 -5.21 4.47 -2.57
N ILE A 159 -5.81 5.64 -2.36
CA ILE A 159 -5.30 6.64 -1.43
C ILE A 159 -5.23 6.03 -0.01
N TYR A 160 -6.28 5.35 0.43
CA TYR A 160 -6.27 4.65 1.72
C TYR A 160 -5.17 3.59 1.79
N LEU A 161 -5.01 2.78 0.74
CA LEU A 161 -3.96 1.76 0.68
C LEU A 161 -2.56 2.37 0.79
N LEU A 162 -2.30 3.47 0.08
CA LEU A 162 -1.06 4.24 0.15
C LEU A 162 -0.82 4.82 1.54
N SER A 163 -1.85 5.43 2.15
CA SER A 163 -1.76 5.98 3.49
C SER A 163 -1.48 4.91 4.52
N LYS A 164 -2.19 3.78 4.47
CA LYS A 164 -1.95 2.62 5.33
C LYS A 164 -0.52 2.10 5.17
N HIS A 165 -0.03 1.97 3.93
CA HIS A 165 1.34 1.57 3.66
C HIS A 165 2.34 2.50 4.36
N LEU A 166 2.20 3.82 4.22
CA LEU A 166 3.09 4.79 4.84
C LEU A 166 3.05 4.77 6.38
N VAL A 167 1.86 4.56 6.96
CA VAL A 167 1.64 4.50 8.41
C VAL A 167 2.26 3.23 9.01
N GLU A 168 1.96 2.07 8.42
CA GLU A 168 2.24 0.76 9.00
C GLU A 168 3.53 0.11 8.46
N PHE A 169 3.79 0.23 7.17
CA PHE A 169 4.80 -0.54 6.46
C PHE A 169 5.87 0.35 5.83
N ASN A 170 6.98 0.51 6.53
CA ASN A 170 8.20 0.99 5.89
C ASN A 170 9.23 -0.11 5.84
N THR A 171 9.80 -0.31 4.65
CA THR A 171 10.98 -1.15 4.42
C THR A 171 12.21 -0.65 5.19
N ARG A 172 12.14 0.57 5.77
CA ARG A 172 13.15 1.19 6.63
C ARG A 172 12.48 1.78 7.87
N ALA A 173 13.13 1.68 9.04
CA ALA A 173 12.67 2.38 10.23
C ALA A 173 12.67 3.90 9.95
N MET A 174 11.49 4.52 9.95
CA MET A 174 11.32 5.96 9.78
C MET A 174 10.77 6.58 11.06
N SER A 175 11.31 7.74 11.44
CA SER A 175 10.75 8.54 12.54
C SER A 175 9.36 9.08 12.16
N LEU A 176 8.58 9.49 13.16
CA LEU A 176 7.28 10.12 12.93
C LEU A 176 7.40 11.35 11.99
N GLU A 177 8.40 12.20 12.21
CA GLU A 177 8.66 13.38 11.38
C GLU A 177 8.96 13.01 9.91
N GLN A 178 9.76 11.96 9.67
CA GLN A 178 10.03 11.46 8.33
C GLN A 178 8.77 10.93 7.65
N LYS A 179 7.90 10.23 8.38
CA LYS A 179 6.60 9.77 7.86
C LYS A 179 5.69 10.94 7.51
N LEU A 180 5.66 11.99 8.35
CA LEU A 180 4.86 13.19 8.11
C LEU A 180 5.37 13.99 6.90
N HIS A 181 6.69 14.11 6.73
CA HIS A 181 7.28 14.69 5.52
C HIS A 181 6.90 13.91 4.26
N ALA A 182 7.06 12.58 4.27
CA ALA A 182 6.68 11.76 3.14
C ALA A 182 5.18 11.85 2.83
N ALA A 183 4.33 11.94 3.86
CA ALA A 183 2.89 12.09 3.68
C ALA A 183 2.54 13.44 3.04
N LEU A 184 3.24 14.52 3.41
CA LEU A 184 3.10 15.84 2.80
C LEU A 184 3.59 15.84 1.34
N ASP A 185 4.77 15.27 1.08
CA ASP A 185 5.34 15.18 -0.27
C ASP A 185 4.44 14.42 -1.25
N PHE A 186 3.70 13.44 -0.74
CA PHE A 186 2.72 12.67 -1.50
C PHE A 186 1.30 13.21 -1.41
N GLU A 187 1.06 14.33 -0.72
CA GLU A 187 -0.27 14.93 -0.49
C GLU A 187 -1.29 13.95 0.13
N LEU A 188 -0.82 12.96 0.89
CA LEU A 188 -1.64 11.94 1.53
C LEU A 188 -2.21 12.43 2.87
N CYS A 189 -3.19 13.33 2.83
CA CYS A 189 -3.89 13.81 4.03
C CYS A 189 -4.36 12.69 4.98
N PRO A 190 -4.95 11.57 4.49
CA PRO A 190 -5.35 10.47 5.37
C PRO A 190 -4.18 9.86 6.17
N ALA A 191 -2.97 9.84 5.61
CA ALA A 191 -1.79 9.38 6.34
C ALA A 191 -1.39 10.37 7.43
N ILE A 192 -1.45 11.67 7.14
CA ILE A 192 -1.16 12.74 8.13
C ILE A 192 -2.12 12.63 9.31
N GLU A 193 -3.43 12.50 9.04
CA GLU A 193 -4.46 12.36 10.07
C GLU A 193 -4.17 11.18 10.98
N GLU A 194 -3.95 9.99 10.42
CA GLU A 194 -3.71 8.77 11.19
C GLU A 194 -2.40 8.84 11.99
N LEU A 195 -1.32 9.39 11.42
CA LEU A 195 -0.03 9.55 12.11
C LEU A 195 -0.14 10.51 13.31
N VAL A 196 -0.77 11.66 13.10
CA VAL A 196 -0.96 12.68 14.15
C VAL A 196 -1.89 12.17 15.23
N TYR A 197 -2.97 11.50 14.83
CA TYR A 197 -3.94 10.90 15.74
C TYR A 197 -3.28 9.88 16.67
N ARG A 198 -2.49 8.94 16.13
CA ARG A 198 -1.73 7.96 16.93
C ARG A 198 -0.71 8.63 17.85
N ALA A 199 0.00 9.63 17.33
CA ALA A 199 0.95 10.42 18.12
C ALA A 199 0.30 11.25 19.24
N ALA A 200 -0.96 11.64 19.07
CA ALA A 200 -1.72 12.33 20.10
C ALA A 200 -2.16 11.36 21.22
N GLN A 201 -2.48 10.12 20.86
CA GLN A 201 -2.88 9.05 21.78
C GLN A 201 -1.73 8.57 22.68
N ASP A 202 -0.54 8.36 22.11
CA ASP A 202 0.63 7.85 22.83
C ASP A 202 1.45 8.96 23.54
N GLY A 203 1.07 10.22 23.35
CA GLY A 203 1.74 11.38 23.94
C GLY A 203 3.01 11.84 23.20
N VAL A 204 3.42 11.17 22.12
CA VAL A 204 4.58 11.54 21.30
C VAL A 204 4.40 12.94 20.70
N TRP A 205 3.19 13.28 20.29
CA TRP A 205 2.86 14.61 19.77
C TRP A 205 3.19 15.72 20.79
N SER A 206 2.74 15.54 22.04
CA SER A 206 3.00 16.51 23.11
C SER A 206 4.50 16.62 23.44
N HIS A 207 5.24 15.52 23.28
CA HIS A 207 6.69 15.52 23.45
C HIS A 207 7.39 16.29 22.32
N LEU A 208 7.00 16.10 21.06
CA LEU A 208 7.54 16.85 19.92
C LEU A 208 7.36 18.36 20.08
N ILE A 209 6.18 18.81 20.50
CA ILE A 209 5.93 20.24 20.77
C ILE A 209 6.87 20.78 21.85
N LYS A 210 7.11 20.01 22.93
CA LYS A 210 8.04 20.41 24.00
C LYS A 210 9.49 20.51 23.53
N LEU A 211 9.88 19.75 22.51
CA LEU A 211 11.19 19.83 21.87
C LEU A 211 11.33 21.00 20.88
N GLY A 212 10.27 21.79 20.68
CA GLY A 212 10.27 22.96 19.80
C GLY A 212 9.77 22.67 18.38
N PHE A 213 9.09 21.55 18.14
CA PHE A 213 8.43 21.32 16.85
C PHE A 213 7.32 22.35 16.62
N GLU A 214 7.33 23.02 15.47
CA GLU A 214 6.33 24.01 15.06
C GLU A 214 5.41 23.44 13.96
N PRO A 215 4.23 22.90 14.30
CA PRO A 215 3.39 22.20 13.32
C PRO A 215 2.86 23.13 12.23
N GLU A 216 2.46 24.36 12.57
CA GLU A 216 1.88 25.28 11.59
C GLU A 216 2.91 25.66 10.51
N THR A 217 4.17 25.86 10.90
CA THR A 217 5.29 26.08 9.98
C THR A 217 5.60 24.84 9.15
N PHE A 218 5.54 23.64 9.75
CA PHE A 218 5.86 22.37 9.09
C PHE A 218 4.81 21.93 8.06
N PHE A 219 3.53 21.93 8.43
CA PHE A 219 2.43 21.45 7.59
C PHE A 219 1.87 22.53 6.67
N GLY A 220 2.11 23.80 7.01
CA GLY A 220 1.39 24.94 6.45
C GLY A 220 0.03 25.15 7.14
N PRO A 221 -0.50 26.38 7.12
CA PRO A 221 -1.66 26.76 7.91
C PRO A 221 -2.93 26.00 7.55
N GLU A 222 -3.12 25.70 6.26
CA GLU A 222 -4.32 25.00 5.77
C GLU A 222 -4.37 23.55 6.23
N VAL A 223 -3.29 22.79 6.02
CA VAL A 223 -3.20 21.39 6.46
C VAL A 223 -3.23 21.31 7.98
N TYR A 224 -2.50 22.20 8.66
CA TYR A 224 -2.50 22.22 10.12
C TYR A 224 -3.91 22.42 10.68
N LYS A 225 -4.64 23.42 10.18
CA LYS A 225 -5.97 23.75 10.70
C LYS A 225 -7.05 22.74 10.32
N LYS A 226 -7.05 22.24 9.08
CA LYS A 226 -8.13 21.39 8.54
C LYS A 226 -7.92 19.90 8.78
N VAL A 227 -6.68 19.46 8.93
CA VAL A 227 -6.31 18.03 8.97
C VAL A 227 -5.72 17.69 10.34
N VAL A 228 -4.65 18.39 10.75
CA VAL A 228 -3.88 18.06 11.96
C VAL A 228 -4.67 18.38 13.24
N CYS A 229 -5.23 19.59 13.37
CA CYS A 229 -5.97 19.99 14.57
C CYS A 229 -7.15 19.06 14.91
N PRO A 230 -8.05 18.71 13.95
CA PRO A 230 -9.10 17.73 14.19
C PRO A 230 -8.57 16.36 14.61
N ALA A 231 -7.49 15.87 13.98
CA ALA A 231 -6.88 14.59 14.31
C ALA A 231 -6.32 14.54 15.74
N ILE A 232 -5.69 15.64 16.22
CA ILE A 232 -5.22 15.75 17.61
C ILE A 232 -6.39 15.70 18.59
N VAL A 233 -7.47 16.43 18.31
CA VAL A 233 -8.65 16.48 19.18
C VAL A 233 -9.28 15.08 19.26
N ALA A 234 -9.46 14.41 18.12
CA ALA A 234 -9.97 13.04 18.07
C ALA A 234 -9.07 12.06 18.83
N GLY A 235 -7.75 12.15 18.66
CA GLY A 235 -6.79 11.27 19.34
C GLY A 235 -6.79 11.42 20.86
N ARG A 236 -7.15 12.59 21.39
CA ARG A 236 -7.28 12.81 22.84
C ARG A 236 -8.61 12.33 23.42
N GLN A 237 -9.64 12.18 22.58
CA GLN A 237 -10.99 11.83 23.00
C GLN A 237 -11.29 10.33 22.85
N ASN A 238 -10.69 9.69 21.85
CA ASN A 238 -10.92 8.28 21.53
C ASN A 238 -10.05 7.32 22.36
N GLU A 239 -10.52 6.09 22.52
CA GLU A 239 -9.76 5.03 23.18
C GLU A 239 -8.48 4.67 22.42
N TYR A 240 -7.43 4.42 23.18
CA TYR A 240 -6.13 4.03 22.66
C TYR A 240 -6.23 2.79 21.74
N GLY A 241 -5.60 2.86 20.56
CA GLY A 241 -5.49 1.73 19.63
C GLY A 241 -6.63 1.61 18.62
N THR A 242 -7.63 2.50 18.66
CA THR A 242 -8.67 2.59 17.63
C THR A 242 -8.18 3.40 16.44
N PRO A 243 -8.14 2.89 15.19
CA PRO A 243 -7.72 3.69 14.03
C PRO A 243 -8.72 4.81 13.75
N LEU A 244 -8.23 5.97 13.29
CA LEU A 244 -9.10 7.11 12.98
C LEU A 244 -9.85 6.87 11.67
N ILE A 245 -9.17 6.30 10.68
CA ILE A 245 -9.71 6.10 9.33
C ILE A 245 -10.16 4.65 9.14
N PRO A 246 -11.49 4.40 9.06
CA PRO A 246 -11.99 3.06 8.78
C PRO A 246 -11.63 2.65 7.36
N SER A 247 -11.46 1.35 7.14
CA SER A 247 -11.23 0.81 5.80
C SER A 247 -12.39 1.20 4.87
N PRO A 248 -12.13 1.84 3.71
CA PRO A 248 -13.17 2.13 2.71
C PRO A 248 -13.67 0.85 2.03
N TYR A 249 -12.95 -0.26 2.18
CA TYR A 249 -13.38 -1.57 1.71
C TYR A 249 -14.35 -2.17 2.72
N GLN A 250 -15.62 -2.24 2.33
CA GLN A 250 -16.52 -3.27 2.82
C GLN A 250 -16.26 -4.50 1.95
N GLN A 251 -15.80 -5.59 2.57
CA GLN A 251 -15.70 -6.86 1.87
C GLN A 251 -17.11 -7.17 1.32
N PRO A 252 -17.27 -7.40 0.01
CA PRO A 252 -18.58 -7.77 -0.52
C PRO A 252 -18.99 -9.05 0.17
N ASP A 253 -20.11 -9.02 0.89
CA ASP A 253 -20.69 -10.23 1.44
C ASP A 253 -21.40 -10.97 0.31
N PHE A 254 -20.60 -11.72 -0.46
CA PHE A 254 -21.07 -12.53 -1.58
C PHE A 254 -22.13 -13.56 -1.16
N PHE A 255 -22.24 -13.90 0.14
CA PHE A 255 -23.25 -14.83 0.66
C PHE A 255 -24.58 -14.13 0.99
N SER A 256 -24.57 -12.80 1.22
CA SER A 256 -25.79 -12.03 1.46
C SER A 256 -26.59 -11.71 0.19
N GLU A 257 -25.95 -11.72 -1.00
CA GLU A 257 -26.64 -11.49 -2.28
C GLU A 257 -27.46 -12.69 -2.77
N GLU A 258 -27.24 -13.90 -2.23
CA GLU A 258 -28.04 -15.08 -2.59
C GLU A 258 -29.44 -15.08 -1.95
N VAL A 259 -29.63 -14.36 -0.85
CA VAL A 259 -30.92 -14.36 -0.11
C VAL A 259 -32.02 -13.62 -0.87
N TYR A 260 -31.67 -12.69 -1.77
CA TYR A 260 -32.65 -11.93 -2.56
C TYR A 260 -33.03 -12.56 -3.91
N LYS A 261 -32.48 -13.73 -4.27
CA LYS A 261 -32.82 -14.43 -5.52
C LYS A 261 -33.77 -15.62 -5.38
N THR A 262 -34.34 -15.85 -4.19
CA THR A 262 -35.23 -17.00 -3.94
C THR A 262 -36.70 -16.67 -3.65
N SER A 263 -37.17 -15.46 -3.93
CA SER A 263 -38.61 -15.14 -3.94
C SER A 263 -39.13 -15.00 -5.36
N VAL A 264 -39.38 -16.15 -6.01
CA VAL A 264 -40.34 -16.31 -7.11
C VAL A 264 -41.49 -17.18 -6.62
#